data_AF-A0A892ZE97-F1
#
_entry.id   AF-A0A892ZE97-F1
#
_cell.length_a   1.000
_cell.length_b   1.000
_cell.length_c   1.000
_cell.angle_alpha   90.00
_cell.angle_beta   90.00
_cell.angle_gamma   90.00
#
_symmetry.space_group_name_H-M   'P 1'
#
loop_
_entity.id
_entity.type
_entity.pdbx_description
1 polymer ?
#
loop_
_entity_poly.entity_id
_entity_poly.type
_entity_poly.pdbx_seq_one_letter_code
_entity_poly.pdbx_strand_id
1 'polypeptide(L)'
;MTTSIPAMVGAEETYNSRCREIERFFEMLQFMRDNRDSRLCGEPLDGANSNTYVVGRDLEKTLRASAYLMLYNLVEATMTNAIDAIHQHIADEQVGFDELKEDVRKIAIKGLRKAVSSDTPSELLDAAIPISSALIWLGFDKKDLFSGNLDGRLIKDKAKEYGFQLADHDKAASRDGVRLLNVKTKRNELAHGGISFEDCGQDTSVDELVAIFDEIKIFIKAVLDGVSDYLSTRSYLHAVNANTATA
;
A
#
# COMPACT_ATOMS: atom_id res chain seq x y z
N MET A 1 4.15 -6.03 25.22
CA MET A 1 3.44 -4.82 24.77
C MET A 1 4.32 -4.19 23.71
N THR A 2 4.02 -4.41 22.44
CA THR A 2 4.74 -3.76 21.33
C THR A 2 4.33 -2.29 21.33
N THR A 3 5.24 -1.42 21.75
CA THR A 3 5.06 0.03 21.65
C THR A 3 4.93 0.35 20.16
N SER A 4 3.78 0.87 19.73
CA SER A 4 3.55 1.27 18.34
C SER A 4 4.58 2.34 17.95
N ILE A 5 5.31 2.13 16.86
CA ILE A 5 6.24 3.12 16.31
C ILE A 5 5.41 4.28 15.75
N PRO A 6 5.61 5.53 16.20
CA PRO A 6 4.77 6.67 15.78
C PRO A 6 4.66 6.82 14.26
N ALA A 7 5.76 6.65 13.53
CA ALA A 7 5.79 6.73 12.07
C ALA A 7 4.91 5.67 11.37
N MET A 8 4.71 4.49 11.99
CA MET A 8 3.91 3.41 11.42
C MET A 8 2.40 3.59 11.58
N VAL A 9 1.95 4.51 12.46
CA VAL A 9 0.52 4.72 12.75
C VAL A 9 -0.25 5.03 11.46
N GLY A 10 0.26 5.92 10.61
CA GLY A 10 -0.43 6.28 9.36
C GLY A 10 -0.54 5.12 8.36
N ALA A 11 0.46 4.23 8.30
CA ALA A 11 0.43 3.06 7.42
C ALA A 11 -0.59 2.01 7.90
N GLU A 12 -0.62 1.74 9.21
CA GLU A 12 -1.58 0.83 9.85
C GLU A 12 -3.02 1.37 9.76
N GLU A 13 -3.24 2.66 10.03
CA GLU A 13 -4.57 3.28 9.89
C GLU A 13 -5.08 3.22 8.45
N THR A 14 -4.19 3.48 7.48
CA THR A 14 -4.53 3.37 6.06
C THR A 14 -4.95 1.94 5.70
N TYR A 15 -4.14 0.95 6.08
CA TYR A 15 -4.45 -0.47 5.87
C TYR A 15 -5.82 -0.83 6.47
N ASN A 16 -6.00 -0.56 7.77
CA ASN A 16 -7.23 -0.89 8.48
C ASN A 16 -8.46 -0.16 7.94
N SER A 17 -8.32 1.09 7.48
CA SER A 17 -9.42 1.83 6.89
C SER A 17 -9.82 1.24 5.53
N ARG A 18 -8.85 0.97 4.66
CA ARG A 18 -9.09 0.39 3.32
C ARG A 18 -9.63 -1.03 3.40
N CYS A 19 -9.15 -1.85 4.33
CA CYS A 19 -9.74 -3.16 4.62
C CYS A 19 -11.22 -3.02 4.99
N ARG A 20 -11.56 -2.12 5.93
CA ARG A 20 -12.96 -1.91 6.33
C ARG A 20 -13.86 -1.39 5.21
N GLU A 21 -13.33 -0.61 4.27
CA GLU A 21 -14.07 -0.18 3.08
C GLU A 21 -14.37 -1.36 2.14
N ILE A 22 -13.36 -2.21 1.89
CA ILE A 22 -13.49 -3.38 1.02
C ILE A 22 -14.40 -4.45 1.65
N GLU A 23 -14.31 -4.66 2.96
CA GLU A 23 -15.19 -5.58 3.70
C GLU A 23 -16.66 -5.20 3.53
N ARG A 24 -17.01 -3.93 3.76
CA ARG A 24 -18.37 -3.42 3.52
C ARG A 24 -18.82 -3.59 2.07
N PHE A 25 -17.91 -3.38 1.11
CA PHE A 25 -18.20 -3.58 -0.31
C PHE A 25 -18.47 -5.06 -0.63
N PHE A 26 -17.70 -5.96 -0.05
CA PHE A 26 -17.87 -7.41 -0.24
C PHE A 26 -19.09 -7.95 0.48
N GLU A 27 -19.42 -7.46 1.67
CA GLU A 27 -20.68 -7.76 2.34
C GLU A 27 -21.88 -7.41 1.42
N MET A 28 -21.86 -6.24 0.77
CA MET A 28 -22.86 -5.85 -0.21
C MET A 28 -22.89 -6.81 -1.41
N LEU A 29 -21.74 -7.13 -2.01
CA LEU A 29 -21.69 -8.04 -3.17
C LEU A 29 -22.16 -9.46 -2.83
N GLN A 30 -21.80 -9.98 -1.66
CA GLN A 30 -22.22 -11.28 -1.17
C GLN A 30 -23.73 -11.29 -0.91
N PHE A 31 -24.25 -10.25 -0.26
CA PHE A 31 -25.70 -10.08 -0.08
C PHE A 31 -26.42 -10.11 -1.43
N MET A 32 -25.91 -9.42 -2.45
CA MET A 32 -26.52 -9.42 -3.77
C MET A 32 -26.50 -10.79 -4.45
N ARG A 33 -25.39 -11.53 -4.32
CA ARG A 33 -25.25 -12.90 -4.84
C ARG A 33 -26.23 -13.87 -4.16
N ASP A 34 -26.41 -13.75 -2.86
CA ASP A 34 -27.19 -14.69 -2.04
C ASP A 34 -28.71 -14.46 -2.16
N ASN A 35 -29.12 -13.36 -2.79
CA ASN A 35 -30.51 -12.97 -2.96
C ASN A 35 -30.90 -12.88 -4.44
N ARG A 36 -31.99 -13.56 -4.83
CA ARG A 36 -32.44 -13.64 -6.24
C ARG A 36 -32.91 -12.31 -6.84
N ASP A 37 -33.41 -11.39 -6.00
CA ASP A 37 -33.98 -10.11 -6.41
C ASP A 37 -33.38 -8.97 -5.57
N SER A 38 -32.16 -8.54 -5.92
CA SER A 38 -31.52 -7.39 -5.29
C SER A 38 -32.22 -6.09 -5.72
N ARG A 39 -32.88 -5.40 -4.80
CA ARG A 39 -33.59 -4.15 -5.05
C ARG A 39 -33.11 -3.05 -4.11
N LEU A 40 -32.89 -1.85 -4.67
CA LEU A 40 -32.73 -0.63 -3.90
C LEU A 40 -34.11 0.00 -3.72
N CYS A 41 -34.49 0.28 -2.48
CA CYS A 41 -35.73 0.97 -2.14
C CYS A 41 -35.39 2.39 -1.70
N GLY A 42 -36.10 3.38 -2.24
CA GLY A 42 -35.98 4.79 -1.84
C GLY A 42 -37.31 5.34 -1.38
N GLU A 43 -37.28 6.12 -0.29
CA GLU A 43 -38.42 6.96 0.10
C GLU A 43 -38.44 8.22 -0.76
N PRO A 44 -39.52 8.46 -1.53
CA PRO A 44 -39.63 9.66 -2.36
C PRO A 44 -39.75 10.92 -1.49
N LEU A 45 -39.06 11.99 -1.89
CA LEU A 45 -39.09 13.29 -1.19
C LEU A 45 -40.49 13.92 -1.17
N ASP A 46 -41.36 13.55 -2.10
CA ASP A 46 -42.72 14.05 -2.27
C ASP A 46 -43.79 13.20 -1.54
N GLY A 47 -43.37 12.17 -0.78
CA GLY A 47 -44.28 11.28 -0.07
C GLY A 47 -45.07 10.33 -0.98
N ALA A 48 -44.66 10.19 -2.25
CA ALA A 48 -45.22 9.19 -3.16
C ALA A 48 -44.86 7.75 -2.72
N ASN A 49 -45.45 6.75 -3.38
CA ASN A 49 -45.14 5.34 -3.12
C ASN A 49 -43.64 5.07 -3.33
N SER A 50 -43.06 4.26 -2.42
CA SER A 50 -41.65 3.84 -2.48
C SER A 50 -41.24 3.43 -3.89
N ASN A 51 -40.18 4.05 -4.42
CA ASN A 51 -39.63 3.65 -5.70
C ASN A 51 -38.65 2.49 -5.49
N THR A 52 -38.70 1.49 -6.36
CA THR A 52 -37.80 0.33 -6.31
C THR A 52 -36.97 0.26 -7.58
N TYR A 53 -35.65 0.18 -7.42
CA TYR A 53 -34.71 -0.04 -8.51
C TYR A 53 -34.17 -1.46 -8.43
N VAL A 54 -34.34 -2.24 -9.51
CA VAL A 54 -33.79 -3.60 -9.60
C VAL A 54 -32.33 -3.51 -10.02
N VAL A 55 -31.44 -4.10 -9.22
CA VAL A 55 -30.04 -4.18 -9.60
C VAL A 55 -29.87 -5.28 -10.65
N GLY A 56 -29.51 -4.87 -11.87
CA GLY A 56 -29.29 -5.79 -12.98
C GLY A 56 -27.95 -6.51 -12.91
N ARG A 57 -27.86 -7.66 -13.60
CA ARG A 57 -26.63 -8.48 -13.69
C ARG A 57 -25.43 -7.72 -14.24
N ASP A 58 -25.63 -6.78 -15.17
CA ASP A 58 -24.54 -6.00 -15.74
C ASP A 58 -23.98 -4.97 -14.74
N LEU A 59 -24.84 -4.40 -13.90
CA LEU A 59 -24.41 -3.58 -12.77
C LEU A 59 -23.65 -4.43 -11.73
N GLU A 60 -24.10 -5.66 -11.44
CA GLU A 60 -23.36 -6.57 -10.56
C GLU A 60 -21.96 -6.92 -11.08
N LYS A 61 -21.81 -7.14 -12.39
CA LYS A 61 -20.47 -7.31 -13.02
C LYS A 61 -19.63 -6.06 -12.81
N THR A 62 -20.21 -4.89 -13.08
CA THR A 62 -19.52 -3.61 -12.91
C THR A 62 -19.02 -3.40 -11.48
N LEU A 63 -19.87 -3.72 -10.49
CA LEU A 63 -19.51 -3.65 -9.07
C LEU A 63 -18.40 -4.66 -8.74
N ARG A 64 -18.49 -5.92 -9.20
CA ARG A 64 -17.42 -6.91 -9.01
C ARG A 64 -16.08 -6.44 -9.58
N ALA A 65 -16.06 -5.93 -10.81
CA ALA A 65 -14.83 -5.40 -11.42
C ALA A 65 -14.23 -4.22 -10.64
N SER A 66 -15.07 -3.40 -10.02
CA SER A 66 -14.64 -2.25 -9.21
C SER A 66 -13.84 -2.68 -7.97
N ALA A 67 -14.02 -3.91 -7.48
CA ALA A 67 -13.21 -4.47 -6.40
C ALA A 67 -11.71 -4.45 -6.72
N TYR A 68 -11.30 -4.69 -7.98
CA TYR A 68 -9.89 -4.67 -8.36
C TYR A 68 -9.24 -3.30 -8.14
N LEU A 69 -9.97 -2.21 -8.33
CA LEU A 69 -9.50 -0.86 -8.02
C LEU A 69 -9.31 -0.68 -6.52
N MET A 70 -10.26 -1.14 -5.71
CA MET A 70 -10.18 -1.03 -4.25
C MET A 70 -9.03 -1.88 -3.69
N LEU A 71 -8.88 -3.12 -4.16
CA LEU A 71 -7.78 -4.01 -3.76
C LEU A 71 -6.42 -3.43 -4.14
N TYR A 72 -6.29 -2.89 -5.35
CA TYR A 72 -5.05 -2.23 -5.76
C TYR A 72 -4.78 -0.98 -4.92
N ASN A 73 -5.81 -0.17 -4.64
CA ASN A 73 -5.67 1.03 -3.81
C ASN A 73 -5.24 0.70 -2.37
N LEU A 74 -5.80 -0.36 -1.76
CA LEU A 74 -5.34 -0.88 -0.47
C LEU A 74 -3.82 -1.13 -0.52
N VAL A 75 -3.37 -1.91 -1.50
CA VAL A 75 -1.97 -2.34 -1.60
C VAL A 75 -1.04 -1.15 -1.84
N GLU A 76 -1.37 -0.28 -2.80
CA GLU A 76 -0.55 0.87 -3.15
C GLU A 76 -0.52 1.92 -2.05
N ALA A 77 -1.66 2.28 -1.47
CA ALA A 77 -1.70 3.26 -0.38
C ALA A 77 -0.94 2.76 0.86
N THR A 78 -1.14 1.50 1.26
CA THR A 78 -0.46 0.91 2.41
C THR A 78 1.05 0.82 2.19
N MET A 79 1.50 0.30 1.04
CA MET A 79 2.94 0.22 0.74
C MET A 79 3.59 1.60 0.67
N THR A 80 2.89 2.58 0.09
CA THR A 80 3.39 3.94 -0.03
C THR A 80 3.58 4.57 1.36
N ASN A 81 2.61 4.41 2.26
CA ASN A 81 2.72 4.89 3.63
C ASN A 81 3.74 4.12 4.46
N ALA A 82 3.93 2.82 4.22
CA ALA A 82 4.95 2.04 4.91
C ALA A 82 6.38 2.51 4.55
N ILE A 83 6.63 2.80 3.27
CA ILE A 83 7.92 3.36 2.85
C ILE A 83 8.10 4.79 3.39
N ASP A 84 7.05 5.63 3.31
CA ASP A 84 7.04 6.99 3.88
C ASP A 84 7.37 6.96 5.39
N ALA A 85 6.85 5.99 6.14
CA ALA A 85 7.16 5.79 7.55
C ALA A 85 8.64 5.51 7.81
N ILE A 86 9.33 4.79 6.91
CA ILE A 86 10.79 4.58 7.02
C ILE A 86 11.53 5.92 6.90
N HIS A 87 11.18 6.73 5.90
CA HIS A 87 11.81 8.04 5.71
C HIS A 87 11.52 9.00 6.86
N GLN A 88 10.27 9.04 7.35
CA GLN A 88 9.86 9.85 8.52
C GLN A 88 10.66 9.44 9.76
N HIS A 89 10.69 8.14 10.08
CA HIS A 89 11.36 7.66 11.28
C HIS A 89 12.86 7.97 11.29
N ILE A 90 13.56 7.75 10.17
CA ILE A 90 14.99 8.02 10.07
C ILE A 90 15.28 9.52 10.21
N ALA A 91 14.41 10.38 9.69
CA ALA A 91 14.56 11.83 9.81
C ALA A 91 14.26 12.34 11.23
N ASP A 92 13.23 11.81 11.88
CA ASP A 92 12.86 12.15 13.26
C ASP A 92 13.96 11.76 14.24
N GLU A 93 14.66 10.65 13.99
CA GLU A 93 15.84 10.24 14.76
C GLU A 93 17.11 11.06 14.45
N GLN A 94 17.07 11.94 13.45
CA GLN A 94 18.21 12.76 13.00
C GLN A 94 19.47 11.95 12.67
N VAL A 95 19.28 10.76 12.10
CA VAL A 95 20.37 9.83 11.77
C VAL A 95 21.31 10.43 10.72
N GLY A 96 22.62 10.36 10.97
CA GLY A 96 23.65 10.77 10.04
C GLY A 96 23.74 9.84 8.83
N PHE A 97 24.10 10.40 7.66
CA PHE A 97 24.22 9.63 6.43
C PHE A 97 25.23 8.48 6.56
N ASP A 98 26.32 8.69 7.31
CA ASP A 98 27.40 7.74 7.56
C ASP A 98 27.00 6.60 8.52
N GLU A 99 25.97 6.80 9.33
CA GLU A 99 25.44 5.78 10.25
C GLU A 99 24.54 4.75 9.54
N LEU A 100 23.98 5.13 8.38
CA LEU A 100 23.06 4.30 7.60
C LEU A 100 23.77 3.14 6.89
N LYS A 101 23.11 1.98 6.85
CA LYS A 101 23.51 0.85 6.02
C LYS A 101 23.65 1.26 4.55
N GLU A 102 24.54 0.54 3.85
CA GLU A 102 24.85 0.79 2.45
C GLU A 102 23.60 0.84 1.55
N ASP A 103 22.63 -0.04 1.78
CA ASP A 103 21.39 -0.10 0.99
C ASP A 103 20.56 1.19 1.13
N VAL A 104 20.41 1.69 2.36
CA VAL A 104 19.68 2.94 2.63
C VAL A 104 20.46 4.17 2.11
N ARG A 105 21.79 4.15 2.22
CA ARG A 105 22.64 5.20 1.62
C ARG A 105 22.50 5.26 0.10
N LYS A 106 22.43 4.12 -0.59
CA LYS A 106 22.18 4.05 -2.04
C LYS A 106 20.84 4.67 -2.40
N ILE A 107 19.79 4.41 -1.61
CA ILE A 107 18.47 5.04 -1.80
C ILE A 107 18.56 6.55 -1.65
N ALA A 108 19.17 7.04 -0.57
CA ALA A 108 19.33 8.47 -0.33
C ALA A 108 20.11 9.18 -1.46
N ILE A 109 21.23 8.60 -1.91
CA ILE A 109 22.02 9.14 -3.05
C ILE A 109 21.19 9.16 -4.33
N LYS A 110 20.44 8.09 -4.63
CA LYS A 110 19.59 8.01 -5.82
C LYS A 110 18.48 9.06 -5.77
N GLY A 111 17.89 9.26 -4.60
CA GLY A 111 16.93 10.33 -4.34
C GLY A 111 17.53 11.71 -4.62
N LEU A 112 18.68 12.01 -4.00
CA LEU A 112 19.39 13.27 -4.24
C LEU A 112 19.66 13.51 -5.73
N ARG A 113 20.15 12.49 -6.44
CA ARG A 113 20.42 12.61 -7.88
C ARG A 113 19.16 12.97 -8.66
N LYS A 114 18.01 12.39 -8.32
CA LYS A 114 16.71 12.75 -8.94
C LYS A 114 16.39 14.22 -8.68
N ALA A 115 16.49 14.66 -7.42
CA ALA A 115 16.16 16.01 -6.98
C ALA A 115 17.03 17.11 -7.63
N VAL A 116 18.34 16.83 -7.81
CA VAL A 116 19.29 17.77 -8.43
C VAL A 116 19.21 17.76 -9.96
N SER A 117 18.67 16.69 -10.56
CA SER A 117 18.48 16.61 -12.02
C SER A 117 17.18 17.26 -12.50
N SER A 118 16.21 17.47 -11.60
CA SER A 118 15.08 18.39 -11.77
C SER A 118 15.49 19.81 -11.40
N ASP A 119 14.80 20.85 -11.92
CA ASP A 119 15.02 22.24 -11.49
C ASP A 119 15.12 22.30 -9.96
N THR A 120 16.28 22.71 -9.45
CA THR A 120 16.65 22.60 -8.03
C THR A 120 15.51 23.08 -7.14
N PRO A 121 14.89 22.20 -6.30
CA PRO A 121 13.81 22.63 -5.44
C PRO A 121 14.32 23.71 -4.48
N SER A 122 13.65 24.87 -4.43
CA SER A 122 13.95 25.95 -3.47
C SER A 122 14.02 25.45 -2.02
N GLU A 123 13.29 24.38 -1.71
CA GLU A 123 13.23 23.71 -0.41
C GLU A 123 14.58 23.13 0.04
N LEU A 124 15.48 22.79 -0.89
CA LEU A 124 16.84 22.33 -0.60
C LEU A 124 17.72 23.42 0.02
N LEU A 125 17.38 24.69 -0.23
CA LEU A 125 18.08 25.87 0.27
C LEU A 125 17.47 26.42 1.57
N ASP A 126 16.18 26.17 1.80
CA ASP A 126 15.43 26.64 2.97
C ASP A 126 15.33 25.62 4.13
N ALA A 127 15.81 24.40 3.94
CA ALA A 127 15.74 23.36 4.97
C ALA A 127 16.64 23.68 6.17
N ALA A 128 16.03 24.02 7.31
CA ALA A 128 16.67 24.08 8.63
C ALA A 128 17.13 22.69 9.16
N ILE A 129 17.09 21.66 8.31
CA ILE A 129 17.43 20.27 8.59
C ILE A 129 18.88 20.05 8.14
N PRO A 130 19.74 19.36 8.93
CA PRO A 130 21.08 19.01 8.49
C PRO A 130 21.02 18.36 7.11
N ILE A 131 21.91 18.78 6.19
CA ILE A 131 21.93 18.28 4.81
C ILE A 131 21.93 16.74 4.81
N SER A 132 22.69 16.09 5.71
CA SER A 132 22.70 14.64 5.89
C SER A 132 21.32 14.00 6.09
N SER A 133 20.44 14.63 6.87
CA SER A 133 19.07 14.17 7.11
C SER A 133 18.13 14.58 5.98
N ALA A 134 18.34 15.76 5.38
CA ALA A 134 17.61 16.20 4.20
C ALA A 134 17.85 15.27 2.99
N LEU A 135 19.07 14.75 2.82
CA LEU A 135 19.43 13.83 1.74
C LEU A 135 18.55 12.57 1.67
N ILE A 136 18.01 12.12 2.80
CA ILE A 136 17.15 10.93 2.90
C ILE A 136 15.74 11.23 2.39
N TRP A 137 15.32 12.49 2.48
CA TRP A 137 13.99 12.98 2.11
C TRP A 137 13.92 13.59 0.71
N LEU A 138 14.97 14.31 0.31
CA LEU A 138 14.92 15.26 -0.80
C LEU A 138 14.65 14.66 -2.18
N GLY A 139 14.67 13.34 -2.34
CA GLY A 139 14.29 12.67 -3.58
C GLY A 139 13.19 11.61 -3.46
N PHE A 140 12.57 11.49 -2.29
CA PHE A 140 11.43 10.62 -2.10
C PHE A 140 10.16 11.35 -2.57
N ASP A 141 9.66 10.97 -3.75
CA ASP A 141 8.34 11.42 -4.21
C ASP A 141 7.33 10.28 -4.03
N LYS A 142 6.41 10.51 -3.09
CA LYS A 142 5.31 9.61 -2.76
C LYS A 142 4.44 9.28 -3.97
N LYS A 143 4.27 10.23 -4.91
CA LYS A 143 3.41 10.08 -6.10
C LYS A 143 4.04 9.19 -7.17
N ASP A 144 5.37 9.18 -7.24
CA ASP A 144 6.12 8.45 -8.26
C ASP A 144 6.62 7.08 -7.81
N LEU A 145 6.43 6.71 -6.53
CA LEU A 145 7.11 5.55 -5.94
C LEU A 145 6.80 4.23 -6.67
N PHE A 146 5.56 4.05 -7.09
CA PHE A 146 5.11 2.81 -7.76
C PHE A 146 4.49 3.03 -9.13
N SER A 147 4.12 4.26 -9.49
CA SER A 147 3.53 4.63 -10.80
C SER A 147 2.46 3.66 -11.30
N GLY A 148 1.62 3.12 -10.41
CA GLY A 148 0.58 2.18 -10.80
C GLY A 148 1.10 0.79 -11.23
N ASN A 149 2.29 0.36 -10.80
CA ASN A 149 2.87 -0.92 -11.20
C ASN A 149 3.13 -1.89 -10.05
N LEU A 150 2.51 -1.66 -8.90
CA LEU A 150 2.77 -2.44 -7.70
C LEU A 150 2.22 -3.86 -7.77
N ASP A 151 3.09 -4.85 -7.58
CA ASP A 151 2.74 -6.25 -7.38
C ASP A 151 3.62 -6.90 -6.30
N GLY A 152 3.36 -8.16 -5.98
CA GLY A 152 4.08 -8.88 -4.92
C GLY A 152 5.57 -9.04 -5.17
N ARG A 153 6.01 -9.06 -6.44
CA ARG A 153 7.43 -9.09 -6.77
C ARG A 153 8.06 -7.73 -6.49
N LEU A 154 7.45 -6.64 -6.96
CA LEU A 154 7.97 -5.29 -6.73
C LEU A 154 8.02 -4.96 -5.23
N ILE A 155 7.05 -5.41 -4.44
CA ILE A 155 7.05 -5.27 -2.97
C ILE A 155 8.29 -5.96 -2.37
N LYS A 156 8.58 -7.20 -2.75
CA LYS A 156 9.76 -7.94 -2.26
C LYS A 156 11.07 -7.32 -2.74
N ASP A 157 11.10 -6.82 -3.97
CA ASP A 157 12.26 -6.12 -4.50
C ASP A 157 12.52 -4.82 -3.74
N LYS A 158 11.47 -4.11 -3.32
CA LYS A 158 11.56 -2.92 -2.45
C LYS A 158 12.00 -3.27 -1.03
N ALA A 159 11.50 -4.38 -0.47
CA ALA A 159 11.98 -4.85 0.83
C ALA A 159 13.50 -5.08 0.82
N LYS A 160 14.01 -5.72 -0.26
CA LYS A 160 15.45 -5.89 -0.47
C LYS A 160 16.19 -4.57 -0.69
N GLU A 161 15.64 -3.66 -1.50
CA GLU A 161 16.24 -2.34 -1.77
C GLU A 161 16.41 -1.52 -0.48
N TYR A 162 15.42 -1.57 0.42
CA TYR A 162 15.46 -0.87 1.71
C TYR A 162 16.19 -1.67 2.81
N GLY A 163 16.44 -2.96 2.61
CA GLY A 163 17.14 -3.81 3.58
C GLY A 163 16.27 -4.37 4.71
N PHE A 164 14.94 -4.32 4.58
CA PHE A 164 14.03 -4.97 5.54
C PHE A 164 13.56 -6.34 5.03
N GLN A 165 13.10 -7.19 5.95
CA GLN A 165 12.48 -8.46 5.64
C GLN A 165 10.98 -8.38 5.93
N LEU A 166 10.17 -9.09 5.13
CA LEU A 166 8.78 -9.32 5.50
C LEU A 166 8.75 -10.20 6.75
N ALA A 167 7.82 -9.94 7.66
CA ALA A 167 7.59 -10.81 8.80
C ALA A 167 7.19 -12.23 8.34
N ASP A 168 7.42 -13.21 9.22
CA ASP A 168 6.96 -14.57 8.96
C ASP A 168 5.42 -14.59 8.88
N HIS A 169 4.92 -15.35 7.91
CA HIS A 169 3.50 -15.42 7.61
C HIS A 169 3.17 -16.70 6.87
N ASP A 170 1.90 -17.08 6.85
CA ASP A 170 1.44 -18.26 6.13
C ASP A 170 1.50 -18.02 4.61
N LYS A 171 2.60 -18.48 3.99
CA LYS A 171 2.84 -18.36 2.55
C LYS A 171 1.88 -19.19 1.70
N ALA A 172 1.29 -20.25 2.25
CA ALA A 172 0.28 -21.02 1.56
C ALA A 172 -1.04 -20.23 1.52
N ALA A 173 -1.43 -19.64 2.65
CA ALA A 173 -2.64 -18.83 2.77
C ALA A 173 -2.53 -17.46 2.09
N SER A 174 -1.35 -16.84 2.00
CA SER A 174 -1.15 -15.55 1.31
C SER A 174 -0.79 -15.70 -0.17
N ARG A 175 -0.51 -16.94 -0.60
CA ARG A 175 0.21 -17.27 -1.84
C ARG A 175 1.47 -16.42 -2.06
N ASP A 176 2.06 -15.95 -0.96
CA ASP A 176 3.23 -15.08 -0.94
C ASP A 176 3.14 -13.90 -1.94
N GLY A 177 1.96 -13.27 -2.01
CA GLY A 177 1.71 -12.08 -2.83
C GLY A 177 1.52 -12.33 -4.33
N VAL A 178 1.43 -13.59 -4.78
CA VAL A 178 1.31 -13.94 -6.21
C VAL A 178 0.07 -13.32 -6.87
N ARG A 179 -1.08 -13.26 -6.18
CA ARG A 179 -2.32 -12.68 -6.73
C ARG A 179 -2.25 -11.19 -7.03
N LEU A 180 -1.31 -10.46 -6.44
CA LEU A 180 -1.16 -9.03 -6.70
C LEU A 180 -0.83 -8.72 -8.16
N LEU A 181 -0.19 -9.65 -8.89
CA LEU A 181 0.01 -9.49 -10.33
C LEU A 181 -1.34 -9.43 -11.06
N ASN A 182 -2.28 -10.31 -10.73
CA ASN A 182 -3.61 -10.31 -11.33
C ASN A 182 -4.36 -9.01 -11.00
N VAL A 183 -4.35 -8.59 -9.72
CA VAL A 183 -5.00 -7.35 -9.28
C VAL A 183 -4.44 -6.13 -10.01
N LYS A 184 -3.12 -6.01 -10.09
CA LYS A 184 -2.45 -4.95 -10.86
C LYS A 184 -2.86 -4.97 -12.33
N THR A 185 -2.80 -6.13 -12.98
CA THR A 185 -3.15 -6.26 -14.41
C THR A 185 -4.60 -5.85 -14.66
N LYS A 186 -5.56 -6.38 -13.89
CA LYS A 186 -6.97 -6.03 -14.02
C LYS A 186 -7.23 -4.55 -13.75
N ARG A 187 -6.58 -3.97 -12.74
CA ARG A 187 -6.67 -2.53 -12.47
C ARG A 187 -6.16 -1.70 -13.65
N ASN A 188 -5.01 -2.08 -14.22
CA ASN A 188 -4.43 -1.38 -15.37
C ASN A 188 -5.31 -1.49 -16.62
N GLU A 189 -5.83 -2.68 -16.94
CA GLU A 189 -6.76 -2.88 -18.06
C GLU A 189 -8.02 -2.01 -17.90
N LEU A 190 -8.60 -1.96 -16.70
CA LEU A 190 -9.77 -1.12 -16.41
C LEU A 190 -9.45 0.37 -16.52
N ALA A 191 -8.35 0.82 -15.91
CA ALA A 191 -7.98 2.24 -15.84
C ALA A 191 -7.57 2.82 -17.20
N HIS A 192 -6.98 2.01 -18.08
CA HIS A 192 -6.58 2.42 -19.42
C HIS A 192 -7.63 2.11 -20.49
N GLY A 193 -8.80 1.58 -20.11
CA GLY A 193 -9.88 1.25 -21.04
C GLY A 193 -9.57 0.05 -21.95
N GLY A 194 -8.64 -0.82 -21.55
CA GLY A 194 -8.32 -2.06 -22.28
C GLY A 194 -9.39 -3.14 -22.13
N ILE A 195 -10.22 -3.07 -21.09
CA ILE A 195 -11.40 -3.91 -20.87
C ILE A 195 -12.51 -3.09 -20.21
N SER A 196 -13.78 -3.39 -20.53
CA SER A 196 -14.91 -2.79 -19.82
C SER A 196 -15.07 -3.40 -18.41
N PHE A 197 -15.77 -2.69 -17.51
CA PHE A 197 -16.07 -3.22 -16.18
C PHE A 197 -17.00 -4.43 -16.24
N GLU A 198 -17.96 -4.44 -17.16
CA GLU A 198 -18.87 -5.58 -17.34
C GLU A 198 -18.14 -6.83 -17.81
N ASP A 199 -17.23 -6.70 -18.79
CA ASP A 199 -16.42 -7.81 -19.29
C ASP A 199 -15.46 -8.33 -18.21
N CYS A 200 -14.78 -7.43 -17.48
CA CYS A 200 -13.89 -7.81 -16.39
C CYS A 200 -14.64 -8.53 -15.25
N GLY A 201 -15.82 -8.04 -14.89
CA GLY A 201 -16.65 -8.58 -13.83
C GLY A 201 -17.35 -9.89 -14.20
N GLN A 202 -17.54 -10.15 -15.49
CA GLN A 202 -18.10 -11.42 -15.98
C GLN A 202 -17.23 -12.62 -15.58
N ASP A 203 -15.90 -12.46 -15.68
CA ASP A 203 -14.93 -13.55 -15.52
C ASP A 203 -14.55 -13.85 -14.06
N THR A 204 -15.03 -13.06 -13.08
CA THR A 204 -14.60 -13.17 -11.68
C THR A 204 -15.79 -13.27 -10.73
N SER A 205 -15.82 -14.33 -9.90
CA SER A 205 -16.86 -14.52 -8.89
C SER A 205 -16.61 -13.65 -7.64
N VAL A 206 -17.65 -13.40 -6.84
CA VAL A 206 -17.51 -12.68 -5.56
C VAL A 206 -16.59 -13.46 -4.61
N ASP A 207 -16.72 -14.79 -4.55
CA ASP A 207 -15.88 -15.64 -3.69
C ASP A 207 -14.40 -15.58 -4.07
N GLU A 208 -14.09 -15.50 -5.36
CA GLU A 208 -12.72 -15.35 -5.83
C GLU A 208 -12.13 -14.00 -5.42
N LEU A 209 -12.91 -12.91 -5.48
CA LEU A 209 -12.48 -11.59 -5.03
C LEU A 209 -12.23 -11.55 -3.51
N VAL A 210 -13.08 -12.21 -2.73
CA VAL A 210 -12.92 -12.34 -1.28
C VAL A 210 -11.67 -13.15 -0.96
N ALA A 211 -11.43 -14.27 -1.64
CA ALA A 211 -10.22 -15.07 -1.47
C ALA A 211 -8.95 -14.27 -1.81
N ILE A 212 -8.96 -13.51 -2.91
CA ILE A 212 -7.84 -12.61 -3.26
C ILE A 212 -7.61 -11.58 -2.16
N PHE A 213 -8.66 -11.00 -1.59
CA PHE A 213 -8.55 -10.02 -0.52
C PHE A 213 -7.97 -10.60 0.78
N ASP A 214 -8.40 -11.79 1.17
CA ASP A 214 -7.86 -12.46 2.36
C ASP A 214 -6.37 -12.81 2.17
N GLU A 215 -5.99 -13.30 0.98
CA GLU A 215 -4.60 -13.55 0.60
C GLU A 215 -3.77 -12.24 0.71
N ILE A 216 -4.30 -11.12 0.21
CA ILE A 216 -3.67 -9.80 0.26
C ILE A 216 -3.54 -9.28 1.69
N LYS A 217 -4.57 -9.44 2.54
CA LYS A 217 -4.53 -8.98 3.93
C LYS A 217 -3.36 -9.60 4.69
N ILE A 218 -3.18 -10.91 4.56
CA ILE A 218 -2.09 -11.64 5.21
C ILE A 218 -0.74 -11.14 4.70
N PHE A 219 -0.58 -11.05 3.36
CA PHE A 219 0.68 -10.63 2.76
C PHE A 219 1.07 -9.19 3.14
N ILE A 220 0.14 -8.23 3.04
CA ILE A 220 0.40 -6.82 3.34
C ILE A 220 0.62 -6.61 4.83
N LYS A 221 -0.06 -7.37 5.71
CA LYS A 221 0.21 -7.31 7.15
C LYS A 221 1.64 -7.77 7.46
N ALA A 222 2.12 -8.83 6.81
CA ALA A 222 3.51 -9.28 6.95
C ALA A 222 4.53 -8.23 6.50
N VAL A 223 4.19 -7.39 5.51
CA VAL A 223 5.03 -6.26 5.11
C VAL A 223 5.05 -5.19 6.19
N LEU A 224 3.87 -4.76 6.69
CA LEU A 224 3.77 -3.76 7.75
C LEU A 224 4.52 -4.18 9.02
N ASP A 225 4.36 -5.44 9.43
CA ASP A 225 5.03 -5.98 10.60
C ASP A 225 6.55 -6.07 10.37
N GLY A 226 6.99 -6.41 9.15
CA GLY A 226 8.39 -6.41 8.76
C GLY A 226 9.04 -5.01 8.79
N VAL A 227 8.31 -3.99 8.32
CA VAL A 227 8.76 -2.59 8.42
C VAL A 227 8.78 -2.14 9.89
N SER A 228 7.77 -2.50 10.67
CA SER A 228 7.72 -2.19 12.10
C SER A 228 8.91 -2.80 12.85
N ASP A 229 9.23 -4.08 12.61
CA ASP A 229 10.41 -4.72 13.18
C ASP A 229 11.72 -4.02 12.75
N TYR A 230 11.84 -3.71 11.46
CA TYR A 230 12.99 -3.00 10.90
C TYR A 230 13.25 -1.65 11.57
N LEU A 231 12.19 -0.90 11.85
CA LEU A 231 12.27 0.40 12.52
C LEU A 231 12.55 0.22 14.03
N SER A 232 11.84 -0.68 14.71
CA SER A 232 12.02 -0.90 16.16
C SER A 232 13.43 -1.38 16.54
N THR A 233 14.05 -2.18 15.67
CA THR A 233 15.41 -2.71 15.86
C THR A 233 16.48 -1.78 15.31
N ARG A 234 16.09 -0.65 14.71
CA ARG A 234 16.98 0.29 13.99
C ARG A 234 17.87 -0.43 12.98
N SER A 235 17.31 -1.43 12.31
CA SER A 235 18.02 -2.30 11.38
C SER A 235 18.52 -1.57 10.12
N TYR A 236 18.14 -0.31 9.91
CA TYR A 236 18.70 0.59 8.89
C TYR A 236 20.10 1.11 9.23
N LEU A 237 20.57 0.97 10.48
CA LEU A 237 21.90 1.43 10.90
C LEU A 237 22.97 0.36 10.68
N HIS A 238 24.20 0.78 10.40
CA HIS A 238 25.34 -0.11 10.50
C HIS A 238 25.46 -0.62 11.95
N ALA A 239 25.87 -1.88 12.12
CA ALA A 239 26.18 -2.39 13.45
C ALA A 239 27.26 -1.49 14.05
N VAL A 240 26.96 -0.83 15.17
CA VAL A 240 27.95 -0.06 15.92
C VAL A 240 29.05 -1.04 16.29
N ASN A 241 30.25 -0.88 15.74
CA ASN A 241 31.42 -1.54 16.28
C ASN A 241 31.55 -1.05 17.73
N ALA A 242 31.31 -1.93 18.70
CA ALA A 242 31.50 -1.69 20.12
C ALA A 242 32.99 -1.56 20.49
N ASN A 243 33.77 -0.79 19.72
CA ASN A 243 35.22 -0.65 19.84
C ASN A 243 35.69 0.82 19.86
N THR A 244 34.87 1.74 20.32
CA THR A 244 35.29 3.09 20.70
C THR A 244 34.79 3.43 22.10
N ALA A 245 35.11 2.56 23.05
CA ALA A 245 35.05 2.85 24.48
C ALA A 245 36.36 2.43 25.14
N THR A 246 37.49 2.98 24.68
CA THR A 246 38.74 3.17 25.45
C THR A 246 39.77 3.84 24.55
N ALA A 247 39.88 5.16 24.65
CA ALA A 247 41.12 5.91 24.51
C ALA A 247 40.96 7.24 25.26
#